data_AF-A0A2E1M5J4-F1
#
_entry.id   AF-A0A2E1M5J4-F1
#
_cell.length_a   1.000
_cell.length_b   1.000
_cell.length_c   1.000
_cell.angle_alpha   90.00
_cell.angle_beta   90.00
_cell.angle_gamma   90.00
#
_symmetry.space_group_name_H-M   'P 1'
#
loop_
_entity.id
_entity.type
_entity.pdbx_description
1 polymer ?
#
loop_
_entity_poly.entity_id
_entity_poly.type
_entity_poly.pdbx_seq_one_letter_code
_entity_poly.pdbx_strand_id
1 'polypeptide(L)'
;MSNFADLLNHLAEDCPPPSKILTAGELDGAIRAAVLGEPWNGPCTRPETSMWWDRLQGSISTLNAKRWEGDGPFLQQNEAEAIEVWTDAELSALHAAWFVAQSSEQKERINRAVLWHLEHLQPDNATNRPWAIHVFYLHGTPEAEHHAATLIHNVQASGGTTLAGLLLRDSAAAILAQSGTTPE
;
A
#
# COMPACT_ATOMS: atom_id res chain seq x y z
N MET A 1 13.58 -11.20 -19.83
CA MET A 1 12.24 -10.80 -19.35
C MET A 1 12.48 -9.80 -18.24
N SER A 2 11.87 -8.60 -18.31
CA SER A 2 11.91 -7.62 -17.20
C SER A 2 11.31 -8.30 -15.97
N ASN A 3 11.93 -8.17 -14.79
CA ASN A 3 11.29 -8.69 -13.57
C ASN A 3 10.07 -7.80 -13.22
N PHE A 4 9.17 -8.26 -12.36
CA PHE A 4 7.95 -7.53 -12.06
C PHE A 4 8.21 -6.15 -11.43
N ALA A 5 9.29 -5.99 -10.66
CA ALA A 5 9.69 -4.68 -10.13
C ALA A 5 10.13 -3.70 -11.23
N ASP A 6 10.81 -4.17 -12.27
CA ASP A 6 11.17 -3.35 -13.43
C ASP A 6 9.92 -2.85 -14.18
N LEU A 7 8.88 -3.68 -14.28
CA LEU A 7 7.58 -3.27 -14.84
C LEU A 7 6.98 -2.12 -14.03
N LEU A 8 6.94 -2.24 -12.70
CA LEU A 8 6.39 -1.18 -11.84
C LEU A 8 7.19 0.12 -11.96
N ASN A 9 8.52 0.03 -12.03
CA ASN A 9 9.37 1.21 -12.24
C ASN A 9 9.09 1.89 -13.58
N HIS A 10 8.96 1.11 -14.66
CA HIS A 10 8.62 1.64 -15.98
C HIS A 10 7.27 2.36 -15.98
N LEU A 11 6.23 1.74 -15.40
CA LEU A 11 4.91 2.36 -15.28
C LEU A 11 4.92 3.62 -14.42
N ALA A 12 5.81 3.70 -13.43
CA ALA A 12 5.98 4.89 -12.62
C ALA A 12 6.64 6.06 -13.38
N GLU A 13 7.42 5.78 -14.44
CA GLU A 13 7.98 6.81 -15.32
C GLU A 13 6.92 7.45 -16.22
N ASP A 14 5.87 6.69 -16.57
CA ASP A 14 4.74 7.17 -17.35
C ASP A 14 3.75 8.01 -16.53
N CYS A 15 3.85 7.98 -15.20
CA CYS A 15 3.05 8.82 -14.31
C CYS A 15 3.58 10.27 -14.26
N PRO A 16 2.71 11.28 -14.09
CA PRO A 16 3.15 12.66 -13.92
C PRO A 16 4.17 12.83 -12.78
N PRO A 17 5.24 13.60 -12.94
CA PRO A 17 6.24 13.78 -11.89
C PRO A 17 5.63 14.49 -10.67
N PRO A 18 6.21 14.31 -9.45
CA PRO A 18 5.69 14.98 -8.28
C PRO A 18 5.74 16.50 -8.37
N SER A 19 4.61 17.13 -8.05
CA SER A 19 4.51 18.58 -7.89
C SER A 19 5.48 19.04 -6.78
N LYS A 20 6.19 20.14 -7.02
CA LYS A 20 7.01 20.81 -6.01
C LYS A 20 6.18 21.54 -4.94
N ILE A 21 4.86 21.68 -5.17
CA ILE A 21 3.95 22.36 -4.26
C ILE A 21 3.20 21.32 -3.44
N LEU A 22 3.39 21.36 -2.12
CA LEU A 22 2.62 20.64 -1.11
C LEU A 22 1.18 21.21 -1.06
N THR A 23 0.33 20.89 -2.03
CA THR A 23 -1.12 21.17 -1.93
C THR A 23 -1.90 19.95 -1.43
N ALA A 24 -1.21 18.89 -1.06
CA ALA A 24 -1.79 17.56 -0.95
C ALA A 24 -2.43 17.35 0.44
N GLY A 25 -3.57 16.66 0.46
CA GLY A 25 -4.31 16.35 1.70
C GLY A 25 -3.47 15.52 2.68
N GLU A 26 -4.01 15.33 3.89
CA GLU A 26 -3.33 14.66 5.01
C GLU A 26 -2.58 13.38 4.61
N LEU A 27 -3.25 12.47 3.91
CA LEU A 27 -2.72 11.18 3.48
C LEU A 27 -1.52 11.32 2.52
N ASP A 28 -1.63 12.18 1.52
CA ASP A 28 -0.57 12.40 0.54
C ASP A 28 0.69 12.99 1.21
N GLY A 29 0.51 13.88 2.20
CA GLY A 29 1.61 14.40 3.01
C GLY A 29 2.34 13.31 3.79
N ALA A 30 1.58 12.43 4.46
CA ALA A 30 2.15 11.30 5.19
C ALA A 30 2.88 10.30 4.28
N ILE A 31 2.35 10.01 3.09
CA ILE A 31 3.00 9.14 2.10
C ILE A 31 4.30 9.74 1.62
N ARG A 32 4.32 11.02 1.25
CA ARG A 32 5.54 11.69 0.79
C ARG A 32 6.59 11.72 1.89
N ALA A 33 6.20 11.93 3.15
CA ALA A 33 7.12 11.84 4.26
C ALA A 33 7.73 10.43 4.39
N ALA A 34 6.90 9.39 4.37
CA ALA A 34 7.34 8.01 4.54
C ALA A 34 8.18 7.47 3.35
N VAL A 35 7.83 7.86 2.12
CA VAL A 35 8.45 7.34 0.89
C VAL A 35 9.65 8.19 0.44
N LEU A 36 9.54 9.53 0.54
CA LEU A 36 10.55 10.46 0.03
C LEU A 36 11.40 11.09 1.14
N GLY A 37 11.08 10.85 2.41
CA GLY A 37 11.74 11.51 3.54
C GLY A 37 11.43 13.00 3.66
N GLU A 38 10.34 13.46 3.05
CA GLU A 38 9.93 14.85 3.12
C GLU A 38 9.42 15.24 4.52
N PRO A 39 9.68 16.46 5.00
CA PRO A 39 9.16 16.89 6.29
C PRO A 39 7.63 16.97 6.25
N TRP A 40 6.99 16.40 7.26
CA TRP A 40 5.54 16.48 7.46
C TRP A 40 5.22 16.78 8.92
N ASN A 41 4.40 17.80 9.13
CA ASN A 41 3.88 18.23 10.44
C ASN A 41 2.36 18.33 10.46
N GLY A 42 1.69 17.79 9.44
CA GLY A 42 0.25 17.81 9.35
C GLY A 42 -0.42 16.80 10.28
N PRO A 43 -1.76 16.82 10.37
CA PRO A 43 -2.49 15.95 11.27
C PRO A 43 -2.32 14.45 10.91
N CYS A 44 -2.62 13.58 11.88
CA CYS A 44 -2.86 12.15 11.69
C CYS A 44 -4.25 11.84 12.22
N THR A 45 -5.27 12.35 11.54
CA THR A 45 -6.67 12.21 11.96
C THR A 45 -7.33 10.97 11.37
N ARG A 46 -6.81 10.45 10.26
CA ARG A 46 -7.36 9.27 9.58
C ARG A 46 -6.59 7.99 9.95
N PRO A 47 -7.27 6.83 10.09
CA PRO A 47 -6.64 5.56 10.43
C PRO A 47 -5.49 5.14 9.51
N GLU A 48 -5.65 5.28 8.20
CA GLU A 48 -4.63 4.96 7.21
C GLU A 48 -3.43 5.91 7.31
N THR A 49 -3.64 7.21 7.58
CA THR A 49 -2.54 8.16 7.82
C THR A 49 -1.71 7.71 9.02
N SER A 50 -2.32 7.19 10.09
CA SER A 50 -1.56 6.71 11.25
C SER A 50 -0.70 5.48 10.93
N MET A 51 -1.09 4.65 9.95
CA MET A 51 -0.24 3.55 9.48
C MET A 51 0.97 4.05 8.69
N TRP A 52 0.79 5.10 7.88
CA TRP A 52 1.91 5.79 7.22
C TRP A 52 2.85 6.47 8.21
N TRP A 53 2.34 6.94 9.35
CA TRP A 53 3.16 7.45 10.43
C TRP A 53 4.01 6.35 11.08
N ASP A 54 3.43 5.19 11.39
CA ASP A 54 4.19 4.04 11.90
C ASP A 54 5.30 3.64 10.94
N ARG A 55 5.01 3.66 9.63
CA ARG A 55 6.02 3.44 8.58
C ARG A 55 7.13 4.48 8.63
N LEU A 56 6.79 5.76 8.67
CA LEU A 56 7.79 6.84 8.76
C LEU A 56 8.69 6.67 10.00
N GLN A 57 8.11 6.23 11.13
CA GLN A 57 8.85 6.00 12.38
C GLN A 57 9.54 4.63 12.44
N GLY A 58 9.28 3.74 11.47
CA GLY A 58 9.79 2.37 11.45
C GLY A 58 9.31 1.50 12.62
N SER A 59 8.18 1.83 13.25
CA SER A 59 7.67 1.09 14.41
C SER A 59 6.15 1.18 14.54
N ILE A 60 5.55 0.11 15.08
CA ILE A 60 4.10 0.07 15.34
C ILE A 60 3.80 0.91 16.58
N SER A 61 2.95 1.92 16.43
CA SER A 61 2.49 2.73 17.56
C SER A 61 1.42 2.00 18.38
N THR A 62 1.27 2.41 19.64
CA THR A 62 0.20 1.89 20.52
C THR A 62 -1.20 2.19 19.99
N LEU A 63 -1.35 3.23 19.17
CA LEU A 63 -2.59 3.57 18.48
C LEU A 63 -3.02 2.48 17.49
N ASN A 64 -2.05 1.87 16.81
CA ASN A 64 -2.30 0.89 15.75
C ASN A 64 -2.14 -0.56 16.24
N ALA A 65 -1.67 -0.79 17.47
CA ALA A 65 -1.37 -2.12 17.99
C ALA A 65 -2.50 -3.14 17.77
N LYS A 66 -3.75 -2.76 18.04
CA LYS A 66 -4.93 -3.64 17.84
C LYS A 66 -5.16 -4.05 16.38
N ARG A 67 -4.72 -3.25 15.40
CA ARG A 67 -4.90 -3.57 13.97
C ARG A 67 -4.02 -4.73 13.53
N TRP A 68 -2.96 -5.03 14.29
CA TRP A 68 -2.07 -6.16 14.09
C TRP A 68 -2.60 -7.46 14.69
N GLU A 69 -3.81 -7.46 15.23
CA GLU A 69 -4.52 -8.63 15.74
C GLU A 69 -5.58 -9.08 14.73
N GLY A 70 -6.05 -10.33 14.85
CA GLY A 70 -7.15 -10.90 14.04
C GLY A 70 -6.77 -11.36 12.62
N ASP A 71 -7.79 -11.81 11.89
CA ASP A 71 -7.66 -12.41 10.54
C ASP A 71 -8.23 -11.50 9.42
N GLY A 72 -8.93 -10.42 9.78
CA GLY A 72 -9.63 -9.54 8.84
C GLY A 72 -8.79 -8.35 8.34
N PRO A 73 -9.46 -7.30 7.84
CA PRO A 73 -8.78 -6.07 7.42
C PRO A 73 -8.08 -5.38 8.60
N PHE A 74 -7.11 -4.51 8.33
CA PHE A 74 -6.45 -3.66 9.32
C PHE A 74 -7.39 -2.57 9.86
N LEU A 75 -8.23 -2.02 8.99
CA LEU A 75 -9.18 -0.96 9.30
C LEU A 75 -10.59 -1.54 9.40
N GLN A 76 -11.27 -1.23 10.50
CA GLN A 76 -12.66 -1.62 10.69
C GLN A 76 -13.55 -0.80 9.74
N GLN A 77 -14.39 -1.48 8.95
CA GLN A 77 -15.40 -0.83 8.12
C GLN A 77 -16.51 -0.23 8.99
N ASN A 78 -16.87 1.02 8.71
CA ASN A 78 -18.05 1.65 9.27
C ASN A 78 -19.24 1.46 8.32
N GLU A 79 -20.41 1.06 8.82
CA GLU A 79 -21.63 0.87 8.01
C GLU A 79 -22.08 2.15 7.28
N ALA A 80 -21.71 3.33 7.78
CA ALA A 80 -22.03 4.61 7.16
C ALA A 80 -21.04 5.02 6.05
N GLU A 81 -19.92 4.32 5.89
CA GLU A 81 -18.88 4.61 4.91
C GLU A 81 -19.12 3.82 3.61
N ALA A 82 -18.96 4.48 2.47
CA ALA A 82 -19.02 3.81 1.17
C ALA A 82 -17.89 2.77 1.07
N ILE A 83 -18.21 1.58 0.55
CA ILE A 83 -17.26 0.46 0.48
C ILE A 83 -15.98 0.84 -0.26
N GLU A 84 -16.08 1.67 -1.29
CA GLU A 84 -14.96 2.17 -2.08
C GLU A 84 -14.02 3.07 -1.28
N VAL A 85 -14.58 3.94 -0.44
CA VAL A 85 -13.80 4.87 0.41
C VAL A 85 -13.05 4.08 1.48
N TRP A 86 -13.75 3.14 2.11
CA TRP A 86 -13.14 2.24 3.08
C TRP A 86 -12.06 1.35 2.45
N THR A 87 -12.32 0.79 1.27
CA THR A 87 -11.36 -0.05 0.54
C THR A 87 -10.09 0.72 0.18
N ASP A 88 -10.21 1.98 -0.26
CA ASP A 88 -9.04 2.84 -0.52
C ASP A 88 -8.20 3.08 0.74
N ALA A 89 -8.86 3.34 1.88
CA ALA A 89 -8.17 3.52 3.16
C ALA A 89 -7.51 2.23 3.65
N GLU A 90 -8.19 1.09 3.56
CA GLU A 90 -7.68 -0.21 3.99
C GLU A 90 -6.47 -0.64 3.14
N LEU A 91 -6.55 -0.54 1.82
CA LEU A 91 -5.42 -0.89 0.96
C LEU A 91 -4.23 0.06 1.14
N SER A 92 -4.49 1.33 1.43
CA SER A 92 -3.46 2.30 1.84
C SER A 92 -2.78 1.88 3.15
N ALA A 93 -3.55 1.45 4.16
CA ALA A 93 -3.02 0.93 5.42
C ALA A 93 -2.20 -0.34 5.23
N LEU A 94 -2.69 -1.29 4.41
CA LEU A 94 -1.99 -2.53 4.07
C LEU A 94 -0.64 -2.25 3.39
N HIS A 95 -0.61 -1.27 2.47
CA HIS A 95 0.62 -0.83 1.82
C HIS A 95 1.65 -0.34 2.85
N ALA A 96 1.24 0.50 3.80
CA ALA A 96 2.14 0.99 4.83
C ALA A 96 2.59 -0.11 5.81
N ALA A 97 1.68 -1.01 6.19
CA ALA A 97 1.93 -2.08 7.15
C ALA A 97 3.10 -2.99 6.73
N TRP A 98 3.22 -3.30 5.43
CA TRP A 98 4.32 -4.09 4.89
C TRP A 98 5.70 -3.64 5.35
N PHE A 99 5.95 -2.33 5.32
CA PHE A 99 7.25 -1.75 5.67
C PHE A 99 7.51 -1.70 7.18
N VAL A 100 6.47 -1.79 7.99
CA VAL A 100 6.59 -1.76 9.46
C VAL A 100 6.76 -3.17 10.02
N ALA A 101 6.26 -4.21 9.34
CA ALA A 101 6.35 -5.59 9.78
C ALA A 101 7.81 -6.08 9.88
N GLN A 102 8.26 -6.33 11.10
CA GLN A 102 9.60 -6.85 11.41
C GLN A 102 9.57 -8.35 11.77
N SER A 103 8.54 -8.81 12.47
CA SER A 103 8.46 -10.20 12.95
C SER A 103 7.72 -11.12 11.97
N SER A 104 7.98 -12.42 12.06
CA SER A 104 7.24 -13.43 11.29
C SER A 104 5.73 -13.39 11.58
N GLU A 105 5.33 -13.12 12.82
CA GLU A 105 3.93 -12.98 13.21
C GLU A 105 3.25 -11.78 12.54
N GLN A 106 3.95 -10.65 12.44
CA GLN A 106 3.48 -9.46 11.73
C GLN A 106 3.35 -9.71 10.23
N LYS A 107 4.31 -10.42 9.63
CA LYS A 107 4.22 -10.83 8.21
C LYS A 107 3.04 -11.79 7.99
N GLU A 108 2.81 -12.71 8.92
CA GLU A 108 1.65 -13.61 8.84
C GLU A 108 0.32 -12.89 9.03
N ARG A 109 0.28 -11.83 9.86
CA ARG A 109 -0.89 -10.94 9.95
C ARG A 109 -1.22 -10.26 8.62
N ILE A 110 -0.20 -9.85 7.87
CA ILE A 110 -0.36 -9.29 6.52
C ILE A 110 -0.89 -10.35 5.56
N ASN A 111 -0.36 -11.57 5.58
CA ASN A 111 -0.87 -12.68 4.75
C ASN A 111 -2.36 -12.92 5.00
N ARG A 112 -2.78 -12.98 6.27
CA ARG A 112 -4.20 -13.13 6.63
C ARG A 112 -5.07 -11.97 6.12
N ALA A 113 -4.59 -10.73 6.20
CA ALA A 113 -5.29 -9.59 5.58
C ALA A 113 -5.44 -9.79 4.07
N VAL A 114 -4.38 -10.20 3.36
CA VAL A 114 -4.42 -10.45 1.91
C VAL A 114 -5.49 -11.50 1.58
N LEU A 115 -5.49 -12.63 2.28
CA LEU A 115 -6.50 -13.68 2.08
C LEU A 115 -7.91 -13.14 2.27
N TRP A 116 -8.14 -12.36 3.34
CA TRP A 116 -9.43 -11.72 3.57
C TRP A 116 -9.83 -10.81 2.38
N HIS A 117 -8.92 -10.01 1.84
CA HIS A 117 -9.21 -9.15 0.68
C HIS A 117 -9.56 -9.95 -0.56
N LEU A 118 -8.84 -11.03 -0.85
CA LEU A 118 -9.11 -11.87 -2.00
C LEU A 118 -10.47 -12.56 -1.91
N GLU A 119 -10.93 -12.88 -0.70
CA GLU A 119 -12.25 -13.48 -0.45
C GLU A 119 -13.40 -12.47 -0.51
N HIS A 120 -13.19 -11.23 -0.06
CA HIS A 120 -14.28 -10.29 0.23
C HIS A 120 -14.34 -9.07 -0.70
N LEU A 121 -13.25 -8.73 -1.40
CA LEU A 121 -13.16 -7.50 -2.18
C LEU A 121 -12.74 -7.77 -3.62
N GLN A 122 -13.31 -6.99 -4.53
CA GLN A 122 -12.87 -6.96 -5.91
C GLN A 122 -11.82 -5.86 -6.09
N PRO A 123 -10.74 -6.12 -6.87
CA PRO A 123 -9.66 -5.15 -7.12
C PRO A 123 -10.10 -3.91 -7.92
N ASP A 124 -11.30 -3.93 -8.49
CA ASP A 124 -11.90 -2.84 -9.27
C ASP A 124 -12.84 -1.96 -8.43
N ASN A 125 -12.91 -2.14 -7.11
CA ASN A 125 -13.68 -1.31 -6.17
C ASN A 125 -13.11 0.13 -6.01
N ALA A 126 -13.03 0.85 -7.13
CA ALA A 126 -12.77 2.29 -7.31
C ALA A 126 -11.46 2.86 -6.72
N THR A 127 -10.44 2.05 -6.48
CA THR A 127 -9.11 2.58 -6.15
C THR A 127 -8.31 2.76 -7.45
N ASN A 128 -8.35 3.96 -8.06
CA ASN A 128 -7.43 4.35 -9.15
C ASN A 128 -5.97 4.54 -8.65
N ARG A 129 -5.63 3.91 -7.52
CA ARG A 129 -4.36 4.02 -6.82
C ARG A 129 -3.75 2.61 -6.73
N PRO A 130 -2.44 2.45 -7.00
CA PRO A 130 -1.74 1.16 -6.99
C PRO A 130 -1.36 0.74 -5.55
N TRP A 131 -2.32 0.74 -4.64
CA TRP A 131 -2.08 0.36 -3.26
C TRP A 131 -1.64 -1.09 -3.14
N ALA A 132 -0.76 -1.38 -2.18
CA ALA A 132 -0.35 -2.71 -1.78
C ALA A 132 0.02 -3.73 -2.90
N ILE A 133 0.35 -3.30 -4.13
CA ILE A 133 0.68 -4.21 -5.26
C ILE A 133 1.75 -5.23 -4.86
N HIS A 134 2.81 -4.76 -4.19
CA HIS A 134 3.88 -5.63 -3.73
C HIS A 134 3.39 -6.69 -2.74
N VAL A 135 2.44 -6.35 -1.87
CA VAL A 135 1.89 -7.27 -0.86
C VAL A 135 1.15 -8.41 -1.54
N PHE A 136 0.29 -8.10 -2.51
CA PHE A 136 -0.43 -9.12 -3.29
C PHE A 136 0.50 -9.93 -4.19
N TYR A 137 1.45 -9.29 -4.87
CA TYR A 137 2.42 -9.99 -5.71
C TYR A 137 3.29 -10.96 -4.91
N LEU A 138 3.81 -10.52 -3.76
CA LEU A 138 4.70 -11.33 -2.92
C LEU A 138 3.96 -12.45 -2.16
N HIS A 139 2.62 -12.41 -2.09
CA HIS A 139 1.83 -13.53 -1.59
C HIS A 139 2.02 -14.79 -2.45
N GLY A 140 2.28 -14.64 -3.76
CA GLY A 140 2.71 -15.73 -4.65
C GLY A 140 1.62 -16.71 -5.08
N THR A 141 0.35 -16.44 -4.79
CA THR A 141 -0.79 -17.20 -5.32
C THR A 141 -1.30 -16.58 -6.62
N PRO A 142 -1.78 -17.37 -7.60
CA PRO A 142 -2.32 -16.84 -8.86
C PRO A 142 -3.43 -15.78 -8.67
N GLU A 143 -4.29 -15.96 -7.67
CA GLU A 143 -5.39 -15.04 -7.36
C GLU A 143 -4.88 -13.68 -6.89
N ALA A 144 -3.86 -13.68 -6.03
CA ALA A 144 -3.21 -12.46 -5.57
C ALA A 144 -2.41 -11.76 -6.67
N GLU A 145 -1.73 -12.52 -7.52
CA GLU A 145 -1.04 -11.97 -8.70
C GLU A 145 -2.04 -11.32 -9.67
N HIS A 146 -3.21 -11.95 -9.88
CA HIS A 146 -4.28 -11.38 -10.67
C HIS A 146 -4.83 -10.09 -10.04
N HIS A 147 -5.00 -10.08 -8.71
CA HIS A 147 -5.40 -8.87 -7.97
C HIS A 147 -4.40 -7.72 -8.18
N ALA A 148 -3.10 -8.01 -8.04
CA ALA A 148 -2.03 -7.05 -8.31
C ALA A 148 -2.04 -6.55 -9.77
N ALA A 149 -2.25 -7.45 -10.74
CA ALA A 149 -2.35 -7.10 -12.15
C ALA A 149 -3.55 -6.18 -12.45
N THR A 150 -4.69 -6.37 -11.79
CA THR A 150 -5.86 -5.50 -11.94
C THR A 150 -5.61 -4.11 -11.36
N LEU A 151 -4.92 -3.99 -10.21
CA LEU A 151 -4.53 -2.69 -9.67
C LEU A 151 -3.58 -1.93 -10.61
N ILE A 152 -2.65 -2.64 -11.26
CA ILE A 152 -1.80 -2.07 -12.31
C ILE A 152 -2.66 -1.57 -13.48
N HIS A 153 -3.58 -2.41 -13.95
CA HIS A 153 -4.47 -2.06 -15.06
C HIS A 153 -5.29 -0.80 -14.77
N ASN A 154 -5.82 -0.66 -13.56
CA ASN A 154 -6.62 0.51 -13.16
C ASN A 154 -5.81 1.81 -13.27
N VAL A 155 -4.54 1.78 -12.83
CA VAL A 155 -3.64 2.94 -12.96
C VAL A 155 -3.36 3.28 -14.43
N GLN A 156 -3.10 2.26 -15.26
CA GLN A 156 -2.87 2.47 -16.69
C GLN A 156 -4.12 3.04 -17.37
N ALA A 157 -5.30 2.50 -17.06
CA ALA A 157 -6.58 2.95 -17.61
C ALA A 157 -6.92 4.39 -17.20
N SER A 158 -6.55 4.81 -15.97
CA SER A 158 -6.78 6.18 -15.50
C SER A 158 -5.71 7.18 -15.96
N GLY A 159 -4.63 6.73 -16.61
CA GLY A 159 -3.48 7.56 -17.00
C GLY A 159 -2.55 7.93 -15.84
N GLY A 160 -2.69 7.27 -14.68
CA GLY A 160 -1.88 7.50 -13.49
C GLY A 160 -1.99 8.89 -12.86
N THR A 161 -1.37 9.03 -11.70
CA THR A 161 -1.21 10.31 -11.00
C THR A 161 0.21 10.38 -10.46
N THR A 162 0.63 11.57 -10.03
CA THR A 162 1.87 11.74 -9.25
C THR A 162 1.98 10.73 -8.11
N LEU A 163 0.89 10.57 -7.35
CA LEU A 163 0.90 9.66 -6.21
C LEU A 163 1.00 8.20 -6.67
N ALA A 164 0.31 7.83 -7.75
CA ALA A 164 0.40 6.49 -8.31
C ALA A 164 1.85 6.14 -8.71
N GLY A 165 2.58 7.07 -9.34
CA GLY A 165 3.99 6.88 -9.67
C GLY A 165 4.87 6.65 -8.44
N LEU A 166 4.61 7.37 -7.34
CA LEU A 166 5.32 7.14 -6.08
C LEU A 166 5.04 5.74 -5.51
N LEU A 167 3.77 5.33 -5.46
CA LEU A 167 3.35 4.05 -4.91
C LEU A 167 3.82 2.85 -5.74
N LEU A 168 3.93 3.00 -7.07
CA LEU A 168 4.51 2.00 -7.96
C LEU A 168 6.01 1.79 -7.68
N ARG A 169 6.78 2.89 -7.57
CA ARG A 169 8.21 2.81 -7.21
C ARG A 169 8.43 2.20 -5.84
N ASP A 170 7.57 2.56 -4.90
CA ASP A 170 7.66 2.06 -3.55
C ASP A 170 7.36 0.55 -3.48
N SER A 171 6.37 0.09 -4.24
CA SER A 171 6.10 -1.34 -4.41
C SER A 171 7.25 -2.06 -5.11
N ALA A 172 7.86 -1.45 -6.14
CA ALA A 172 9.04 -2.02 -6.80
C ALA A 172 10.20 -2.21 -5.81
N ALA A 173 10.46 -1.22 -4.96
CA ALA A 173 11.50 -1.30 -3.94
C ALA A 173 11.25 -2.44 -2.93
N ALA A 174 10.00 -2.61 -2.48
CA ALA A 174 9.63 -3.72 -1.59
C ALA A 174 9.90 -5.11 -2.22
N ILE A 175 9.56 -5.28 -3.50
CA ILE A 175 9.76 -6.55 -4.24
C ILE A 175 11.25 -6.85 -4.42
N LEU A 176 12.06 -5.84 -4.74
CA LEU A 176 13.50 -5.99 -4.87
C LEU A 176 14.17 -6.36 -3.54
N ALA A 177 13.72 -5.78 -2.42
CA ALA A 177 14.23 -6.10 -1.09
C ALA A 177 14.00 -7.58 -0.70
N GLN A 178 12.85 -8.15 -1.11
CA GLN A 178 12.54 -9.57 -0.89
C GLN A 178 13.28 -10.50 -1.86
N SER A 179 13.56 -10.05 -3.08
CA SER A 179 14.30 -10.85 -4.06
C SER A 179 15.78 -10.98 -3.72
N GLY A 180 16.33 -10.07 -2.91
CA GLY A 180 17.71 -10.12 -2.40
C GLY A 180 17.89 -10.95 -1.12
N THR A 181 16.80 -11.44 -0.52
CA THR A 181 16.83 -12.36 0.62
C THR A 181 16.68 -13.79 0.13
N THR A 182 17.74 -14.34 -0.46
CA THR A 182 17.82 -15.79 -0.70
C THR A 182 17.67 -16.51 0.64
N PRO A 183 16.75 -17.46 0.80
CA PRO A 183 16.77 -18.37 1.94
C PRO A 183 18.05 -19.21 1.84
N GLU A 184 18.84 -19.26 2.92
CA GLU A 184 19.87 -20.29 3.11
C GLU A 184 19.22 -21.68 3.26
#